data_AF-A0A358E0Z6-F1
#
_entry.id   AF-A0A358E0Z6-F1
#
_cell.length_a   1.000
_cell.length_b   1.000
_cell.length_c   1.000
_cell.angle_alpha   90.00
_cell.angle_beta   90.00
_cell.angle_gamma   90.00
#
_symmetry.space_group_name_H-M   'P 1'
#
loop_
_entity.id
_entity.type
_entity.pdbx_description
1 polymer ?
#
loop_
_entity_poly.entity_id
_entity_poly.type
_entity_poly.pdbx_seq_one_letter_code
_entity_poly.pdbx_strand_id
1 'polypeptide(L)'
;MNWSDVGGFLKENKTGVASLVGSLLTGNVVGAVSAGASMVAQATGTTDPDQALAELKKNHDAMLRLEEIAAAREAEVNRHLESVMALELQDKQRSHSETQQTIRNGDNAEGAVKYVRPLHATASLFAGIAYVFVTDSPELAIIGAFLTLPTTYAGLREIGKRNVLAFNKKS
;
A
#
# COMPACT_ATOMS: atom_id res chain seq x y z
N MET A 1 22.00 -7.27 34.69
CA MET A 1 22.09 -6.17 33.70
C MET A 1 21.09 -6.45 32.58
N ASN A 2 20.69 -5.46 31.78
CA ASN A 2 19.64 -5.64 30.78
C ASN A 2 20.21 -5.66 29.34
N TRP A 3 19.45 -6.21 28.39
CA TRP A 3 19.79 -6.19 26.97
C TRP A 3 20.05 -4.79 26.41
N SER A 4 19.48 -3.75 27.04
CA SER A 4 19.77 -2.34 26.73
C SER A 4 21.24 -1.98 26.95
N ASP A 5 21.89 -2.56 27.96
CA ASP A 5 23.27 -2.22 28.33
C ASP A 5 24.26 -2.85 27.33
N VAL A 6 23.94 -4.07 26.88
CA VAL A 6 24.61 -4.72 25.75
C VAL A 6 24.45 -3.88 24.49
N GLY A 7 23.23 -3.39 24.23
CA GLY A 7 22.95 -2.54 23.09
C GLY A 7 23.65 -1.19 23.12
N GLY A 8 23.81 -0.59 24.31
CA GLY A 8 24.59 0.63 24.53
C GLY A 8 26.06 0.45 24.13
N PHE A 9 26.69 -0.62 24.60
CA PHE A 9 28.06 -0.96 24.22
C PHE A 9 28.24 -1.17 22.72
N LEU A 10 27.30 -1.86 22.06
CA LEU A 10 27.35 -2.10 20.62
C LEU A 10 27.16 -0.82 19.79
N LYS A 11 26.36 0.14 20.27
CA LYS A 11 26.25 1.47 19.65
C LYS A 11 27.53 2.28 19.76
N GLU A 12 28.20 2.22 20.91
CA GLU A 12 29.43 2.98 21.17
C GLU A 12 30.62 2.47 20.34
N ASN A 13 30.60 1.21 19.90
CA ASN A 13 31.68 0.63 19.10
C ASN A 13 31.81 1.17 17.66
N LYS A 14 30.89 2.03 17.18
CA LYS A 14 30.93 2.83 15.92
C LYS A 14 31.31 2.15 14.59
N THR A 15 31.77 0.92 14.55
CA THR A 15 32.14 0.21 13.34
C THR A 15 31.11 -0.87 13.04
N GLY A 16 30.58 -0.86 11.81
CA GLY A 16 29.84 -1.98 11.23
C GLY A 16 28.39 -2.17 11.67
N VAL A 17 27.86 -3.32 11.25
CA VAL A 17 26.45 -3.75 11.39
C VAL A 17 26.08 -4.04 12.86
N ALA A 18 27.08 -4.21 13.73
CA ALA A 18 26.91 -4.36 15.18
C ALA A 18 26.20 -3.15 15.83
N SER A 19 26.39 -1.94 15.30
CA SER A 19 25.68 -0.73 15.75
C SER A 19 24.16 -0.78 15.49
N LEU A 20 23.74 -1.48 14.44
CA LEU A 20 22.34 -1.72 14.12
C LEU A 20 21.73 -2.71 15.13
N VAL A 21 22.47 -3.75 15.49
CA VAL A 21 22.08 -4.69 16.56
C VAL A 21 21.93 -3.95 17.90
N GLY A 22 22.85 -3.03 18.21
CA GLY A 22 22.75 -2.17 19.39
C GLY A 22 21.52 -1.27 19.38
N SER A 23 21.09 -0.81 18.20
CA SER A 23 19.86 -0.04 18.00
C SER A 23 18.59 -0.86 18.19
N LEU A 24 18.61 -2.13 17.79
CA LEU A 24 17.51 -3.08 18.05
C LEU A 24 17.38 -3.38 19.55
N LEU A 25 18.50 -3.58 20.24
CA LEU A 25 18.57 -3.91 21.68
C LEU A 25 18.19 -2.76 22.62
N THR A 26 18.39 -1.52 22.19
CA THR A 26 18.01 -0.32 22.95
C THR A 26 16.67 0.27 22.50
N GLY A 27 16.00 -0.37 21.54
CA GLY A 27 14.71 0.08 21.02
C GLY A 27 13.54 -0.23 21.96
N ASN A 28 12.44 0.50 21.79
CA ASN A 28 11.21 0.30 22.60
C ASN A 28 10.31 -0.83 22.09
N VAL A 29 10.66 -1.45 20.96
CA VAL A 29 9.86 -2.52 20.35
C VAL A 29 10.37 -3.86 20.87
N VAL A 30 9.57 -4.54 21.70
CA VAL A 30 9.94 -5.84 22.32
C VAL A 30 10.40 -6.87 21.28
N GLY A 31 9.76 -6.92 20.11
CA GLY A 31 10.15 -7.81 19.01
C GLY A 31 11.48 -7.44 18.33
N ALA A 32 11.86 -6.16 18.34
CA ALA A 32 13.16 -5.72 17.85
C ALA A 32 14.27 -6.07 18.85
N VAL A 33 14.01 -5.85 20.14
CA VAL A 33 14.93 -6.20 21.24
C VAL A 33 15.18 -7.71 21.26
N SER A 34 14.15 -8.54 21.11
CA SER A 34 14.31 -10.00 21.08
C SER A 34 15.10 -10.47 19.86
N ALA A 35 14.90 -9.84 18.70
CA ALA A 35 15.69 -10.12 17.51
C ALA A 35 17.17 -9.74 17.70
N GLY A 36 17.43 -8.59 18.32
CA GLY A 36 18.78 -8.16 18.72
C GLY A 36 19.44 -9.14 19.70
N ALA A 37 18.70 -9.55 20.73
CA ALA A 37 19.15 -10.49 21.75
C ALA A 37 19.47 -11.86 21.15
N SER A 38 18.66 -12.33 20.20
CA SER A 38 18.91 -13.59 19.48
C SER A 38 20.20 -13.54 18.66
N MET A 39 20.50 -12.41 18.01
CA MET A 39 21.75 -12.27 17.25
C MET A 39 22.97 -12.28 18.17
N VAL A 40 22.90 -11.56 19.29
CA VAL A 40 23.96 -11.56 20.29
C VAL A 40 24.13 -12.95 20.93
N ALA A 41 23.04 -13.65 21.21
CA ALA A 41 23.09 -14.99 21.78
C ALA A 41 23.71 -16.02 20.82
N GLN A 42 23.44 -15.90 19.51
CA GLN A 42 24.09 -16.74 18.50
C GLN A 42 25.59 -16.44 18.38
N ALA A 43 26.00 -15.18 18.49
CA ALA A 43 27.40 -14.79 18.42
C ALA A 43 28.22 -15.20 19.65
N THR A 44 27.63 -15.08 20.84
CA THR A 44 28.30 -15.29 22.14
C THR A 44 28.07 -16.67 22.76
N GLY A 45 27.07 -17.41 22.27
CA GLY A 45 26.68 -18.73 22.79
C GLY A 45 25.88 -18.69 24.11
N THR A 46 25.49 -17.50 24.58
CA THR A 46 24.73 -17.33 25.83
C THR A 46 23.55 -16.39 25.65
N THR A 47 22.44 -16.69 26.33
CA THR A 47 21.25 -15.83 26.38
C THR A 47 21.25 -14.89 27.59
N ASP A 48 22.31 -14.94 28.41
CA ASP A 48 22.48 -14.07 29.56
C ASP A 48 23.15 -12.74 29.12
N PRO A 49 22.53 -11.56 29.35
CA PRO A 49 23.06 -10.28 28.91
C PRO A 49 24.41 -9.91 29.54
N ASP A 50 24.64 -10.31 30.78
CA ASP A 50 25.87 -10.01 31.52
C ASP A 50 27.04 -10.80 30.94
N GLN A 51 26.84 -12.10 30.73
CA GLN A 51 27.83 -12.98 30.10
C GLN A 51 28.07 -12.59 28.64
N ALA A 52 27.01 -12.27 27.89
CA ALA A 52 27.13 -11.84 26.50
C ALA A 52 27.96 -10.56 26.38
N LEU A 53 27.74 -9.55 27.24
CA LEU A 53 28.55 -8.33 27.22
C LEU A 53 30.02 -8.61 27.58
N ALA A 54 30.25 -9.44 28.59
CA ALA A 54 31.60 -9.80 28.99
C ALA A 54 32.35 -10.52 27.86
N GLU A 55 31.67 -11.43 27.16
CA GLU A 55 32.22 -12.15 26.01
C GLU A 55 32.51 -11.20 24.85
N LEU A 56 31.58 -10.32 24.48
CA LEU A 56 31.79 -9.32 23.42
C LEU A 56 32.94 -8.34 23.72
N LYS A 57 33.16 -7.99 24.99
CA LYS A 57 34.28 -7.13 25.41
C LYS A 57 35.62 -7.84 25.39
N LYS A 58 35.64 -9.13 25.71
CA LYS A 58 36.87 -9.91 25.90
C LYS A 58 37.31 -10.61 24.62
N ASN A 59 36.36 -11.01 23.78
CA ASN A 59 36.59 -11.88 22.63
C ASN A 59 36.27 -11.17 21.31
N HIS A 60 37.31 -10.85 20.55
CA HIS A 60 37.16 -10.23 19.24
C HIS A 60 36.46 -11.15 18.23
N ASP A 61 36.61 -12.47 18.35
CA ASP A 61 35.94 -13.45 17.49
C ASP A 61 34.41 -13.41 17.67
N ALA A 62 33.93 -13.19 18.90
CA ALA A 62 32.50 -13.03 19.17
C ALA A 62 31.91 -11.77 18.51
N MET A 63 32.68 -10.67 18.48
CA MET A 63 32.29 -9.46 17.76
C MET A 63 32.25 -9.67 16.24
N LEU A 64 33.25 -10.35 15.66
CA LEU A 64 33.26 -10.66 14.22
C LEU A 64 32.09 -11.56 13.81
N ARG A 65 31.79 -12.59 14.61
CA ARG A 65 30.61 -13.45 14.40
C ARG A 65 29.31 -12.66 14.46
N LEU A 66 29.20 -11.72 15.40
CA LEU A 66 28.02 -10.87 15.50
C LEU A 66 27.84 -10.01 14.24
N GLU A 67 28.93 -9.45 13.70
CA GLU A 67 28.89 -8.70 12.45
C GLU A 67 28.47 -9.57 11.26
N GLU A 68 29.01 -10.79 11.15
CA GLU A 68 28.63 -11.74 10.09
C GLU A 68 27.15 -12.11 10.16
N ILE A 69 26.65 -12.45 11.36
CA ILE A 69 25.23 -12.76 11.59
C ILE A 69 24.35 -11.56 11.22
N ALA A 70 24.73 -10.36 11.64
CA ALA A 70 23.97 -9.15 11.38
C ALA A 70 23.93 -8.84 9.87
N ALA A 71 25.07 -8.95 9.17
CA ALA A 71 25.15 -8.72 7.72
C ALA A 71 24.34 -9.75 6.92
N ALA A 72 24.41 -11.04 7.29
CA ALA A 72 23.62 -12.09 6.66
C ALA A 72 22.11 -11.84 6.82
N ARG A 73 21.70 -11.39 8.00
CA ARG A 73 20.30 -11.09 8.30
C ARG A 73 19.80 -9.84 7.58
N GLU A 74 20.63 -8.81 7.44
CA GLU A 74 20.29 -7.62 6.63
C GLU A 74 20.08 -8.00 5.16
N ALA A 75 20.96 -8.85 4.60
CA ALA A 75 20.80 -9.35 3.23
C ALA A 75 19.55 -10.22 3.04
N GLU A 76 19.16 -11.02 4.04
CA GLU A 76 17.89 -11.76 4.02
C GLU A 76 16.68 -10.83 4.07
N VAL A 77 16.69 -9.83 4.97
CA VAL A 77 15.61 -8.84 5.07
C VAL A 77 15.44 -8.07 3.77
N ASN A 78 16.53 -7.63 3.13
CA ASN A 78 16.47 -6.91 1.86
C ASN A 78 15.87 -7.78 0.75
N ARG A 79 16.28 -9.05 0.64
CA ARG A 79 15.67 -10.00 -0.31
C ARG A 79 14.17 -10.22 -0.03
N HIS A 80 13.80 -10.34 1.23
CA HIS A 80 12.40 -10.49 1.62
C HIS A 80 11.58 -9.25 1.22
N LEU A 81 12.08 -8.04 1.52
CA LEU A 81 11.45 -6.78 1.13
C LEU A 81 11.27 -6.67 -0.39
N GLU A 82 12.31 -7.01 -1.16
CA GLU A 82 12.24 -7.04 -2.63
C GLU A 82 11.14 -8.00 -3.11
N SER A 83 11.06 -9.21 -2.53
CA SER A 83 10.04 -10.20 -2.90
C SER A 83 8.62 -9.77 -2.58
N VAL A 84 8.39 -9.18 -1.39
CA VAL A 84 7.07 -8.70 -0.97
C VAL A 84 6.64 -7.53 -1.85
N MET A 85 7.56 -6.60 -2.11
CA MET A 85 7.29 -5.45 -2.98
C MET A 85 6.99 -5.90 -4.42
N ALA A 86 7.72 -6.89 -4.93
CA ALA A 86 7.46 -7.45 -6.26
C ALA A 86 6.07 -8.11 -6.35
N LEU A 87 5.66 -8.88 -5.33
CA LEU A 87 4.33 -9.47 -5.26
C LEU A 87 3.23 -8.40 -5.20
N GLU A 88 3.41 -7.36 -4.38
CA GLU A 88 2.46 -6.26 -4.27
C GLU A 88 2.32 -5.48 -5.59
N LEU A 89 3.44 -5.20 -6.26
CA LEU A 89 3.44 -4.54 -7.57
C LEU A 89 2.78 -5.42 -8.63
N GLN A 90 3.03 -6.73 -8.63
CA GLN A 90 2.40 -7.67 -9.56
C GLN A 90 0.88 -7.73 -9.36
N ASP A 91 0.42 -7.76 -8.11
CA ASP A 91 -1.01 -7.78 -7.79
C ASP A 91 -1.70 -6.48 -8.25
N LYS A 92 -1.10 -5.32 -7.96
CA LYS A 92 -1.58 -4.02 -8.45
C LYS A 92 -1.67 -3.99 -9.97
N GLN A 93 -0.64 -4.47 -10.67
CA GLN A 93 -0.64 -4.54 -12.14
C GLN A 93 -1.74 -5.47 -12.67
N ARG A 94 -1.98 -6.61 -12.02
CA ARG A 94 -3.05 -7.54 -12.38
C ARG A 94 -4.43 -6.92 -12.15
N SER A 95 -4.66 -6.29 -11.01
CA SER A 95 -5.91 -5.58 -10.72
C SER A 95 -6.20 -4.49 -11.76
N HIS A 96 -5.19 -3.72 -12.16
CA HIS A 96 -5.33 -2.74 -13.23
C HIS A 96 -5.67 -3.40 -14.59
N SER A 97 -5.01 -4.50 -14.95
CA SER A 97 -5.26 -5.16 -16.23
C SER A 97 -6.66 -5.77 -16.30
N GLU A 98 -7.14 -6.40 -15.22
CA GLU A 98 -8.51 -6.94 -15.09
C GLU A 98 -9.58 -5.84 -15.16
N THR A 99 -9.34 -4.71 -14.48
CA THR A 99 -10.23 -3.55 -14.54
C THR A 99 -10.34 -3.02 -15.97
N GLN A 100 -9.21 -2.87 -16.67
CA GLN A 100 -9.19 -2.39 -18.04
C GLN A 100 -9.81 -3.40 -19.02
N GLN A 101 -9.61 -4.70 -18.80
CA GLN A 101 -10.31 -5.73 -19.56
C GLN A 101 -11.81 -5.65 -19.36
N THR A 102 -12.27 -5.44 -18.11
CA THR A 102 -13.69 -5.28 -17.80
C THR A 102 -14.29 -4.05 -18.50
N ILE A 103 -13.59 -2.92 -18.51
CA ILE A 103 -14.00 -1.70 -19.22
C ILE A 103 -14.07 -1.97 -20.73
N ARG A 104 -13.03 -2.56 -21.32
CA ARG A 104 -13.00 -2.90 -22.76
C ARG A 104 -14.10 -3.89 -23.13
N ASN A 105 -14.37 -4.90 -22.30
CA ASN A 105 -15.44 -5.86 -22.51
C ASN A 105 -16.82 -5.19 -22.39
N GLY A 106 -16.97 -4.21 -21.49
CA GLY A 106 -18.15 -3.38 -21.40
C GLY A 106 -18.37 -2.49 -22.63
N ASP A 107 -17.29 -1.89 -23.14
CA ASP A 107 -17.32 -1.06 -24.36
C ASP A 107 -17.55 -1.89 -25.63
N ASN A 108 -17.06 -3.13 -25.67
CA ASN A 108 -17.22 -4.08 -26.78
C ASN A 108 -18.47 -4.96 -26.65
N ALA A 109 -19.38 -4.67 -25.71
CA ALA A 109 -20.60 -5.47 -25.53
C ALA A 109 -21.44 -5.49 -26.82
N GLU A 110 -21.59 -6.67 -27.43
CA GLU A 110 -22.39 -6.87 -28.63
C GLU A 110 -23.90 -6.96 -28.33
N GLY A 111 -24.73 -6.67 -29.33
CA GLY A 111 -26.19 -6.81 -29.24
C GLY A 111 -26.92 -5.63 -28.57
N ALA A 112 -28.13 -5.88 -28.07
CA ALA A 112 -29.04 -4.84 -27.56
C ALA A 112 -28.61 -4.25 -26.20
N VAL A 113 -27.74 -4.95 -25.45
CA VAL A 113 -27.35 -4.60 -24.08
C VAL A 113 -26.64 -3.25 -24.00
N LYS A 114 -25.85 -2.88 -25.03
CA LYS A 114 -25.18 -1.58 -25.11
C LYS A 114 -26.14 -0.38 -25.19
N TYR A 115 -27.38 -0.62 -25.62
CA TYR A 115 -28.39 0.43 -25.75
C TYR A 115 -29.26 0.57 -24.51
N VAL A 116 -29.31 -0.41 -23.60
CA VAL A 116 -30.22 -0.40 -22.44
C VAL A 116 -30.01 0.83 -21.55
N ARG A 117 -28.76 1.15 -21.18
CA ARG A 117 -28.47 2.30 -20.31
C ARG A 117 -28.79 3.64 -21.00
N PRO A 118 -28.35 3.90 -22.26
CA PRO A 118 -28.77 5.09 -23.01
C PRO A 118 -30.29 5.19 -23.17
N LEU A 119 -30.97 4.07 -23.43
CA LEU A 119 -32.43 4.05 -23.64
C LEU A 119 -33.19 4.40 -22.36
N HIS A 120 -32.78 3.89 -21.20
CA HIS A 120 -33.41 4.26 -19.93
C HIS A 120 -33.24 5.75 -19.62
N ALA A 121 -32.03 6.29 -19.82
CA ALA A 121 -31.78 7.72 -19.65
C ALA A 121 -32.62 8.57 -20.62
N THR A 122 -32.69 8.15 -21.89
CA THR A 122 -33.46 8.86 -22.93
C THR A 122 -34.96 8.79 -22.68
N ALA A 123 -35.49 7.62 -22.29
CA ALA A 123 -36.89 7.44 -21.94
C ALA A 123 -37.29 8.26 -20.71
N SER A 124 -36.44 8.31 -19.68
CA SER A 124 -36.67 9.14 -18.49
C SER A 124 -36.69 10.63 -18.83
N LEU A 125 -35.81 11.08 -19.73
CA LEU A 125 -35.81 12.47 -20.22
C LEU A 125 -37.13 12.81 -20.94
N PHE A 126 -37.54 11.97 -21.88
CA PHE A 126 -38.80 12.18 -22.61
C PHE A 126 -40.03 12.11 -21.70
N ALA A 127 -40.03 11.22 -20.71
CA ALA A 127 -41.09 11.16 -19.71
C ALA A 127 -41.17 12.43 -18.86
N GLY A 128 -40.02 12.99 -18.43
CA GLY A 128 -39.96 14.27 -17.74
C GLY A 128 -40.46 15.44 -18.59
N ILE A 129 -40.06 15.48 -19.88
CA ILE A 129 -40.55 16.48 -20.82
C ILE A 129 -42.08 16.36 -20.98
N ALA A 130 -42.58 15.16 -21.28
CA ALA A 130 -44.01 14.91 -21.46
C ALA A 130 -44.83 15.28 -20.21
N TYR A 131 -44.32 14.96 -19.02
CA TYR A 131 -44.97 15.31 -17.75
C TYR A 131 -45.19 16.81 -17.59
N VAL A 132 -44.20 17.64 -17.95
CA VAL A 132 -44.31 19.10 -17.90
C VAL A 132 -45.33 19.65 -18.90
N PHE A 133 -45.44 19.05 -20.10
CA PHE A 133 -46.34 19.54 -21.14
C PHE A 133 -47.79 19.04 -21.01
N VAL A 134 -48.03 17.91 -20.34
CA VAL A 134 -49.37 17.31 -20.19
C VAL A 134 -50.04 17.71 -18.88
N THR A 135 -49.27 18.10 -17.85
CA THR A 135 -49.79 18.40 -16.52
C THR A 135 -49.91 19.90 -16.31
N ASP A 136 -51.10 20.39 -15.94
CA ASP A 136 -51.36 21.83 -15.75
C ASP A 136 -50.58 22.45 -14.56
N SER A 137 -50.19 21.63 -13.57
CA SER A 137 -49.44 22.06 -12.38
C SER A 137 -48.38 21.02 -12.01
N PRO A 138 -47.25 20.97 -12.74
CA PRO A 138 -46.26 19.91 -12.57
C PRO A 138 -45.44 20.14 -11.30
N GLU A 139 -45.34 19.10 -10.46
CA GLU A 139 -44.54 19.12 -9.23
C GLU A 139 -43.04 18.99 -9.51
N LEU A 140 -42.23 19.87 -8.89
CA LEU A 140 -40.77 19.91 -9.06
C LEU A 140 -40.09 18.59 -8.64
N ALA A 141 -40.60 17.91 -7.62
CA ALA A 141 -40.05 16.64 -7.15
C ALA A 141 -40.14 15.53 -8.22
N ILE A 142 -41.25 15.49 -8.95
CA ILE A 142 -41.49 14.50 -10.02
C ILE A 142 -40.63 14.81 -11.25
N ILE A 143 -40.50 16.09 -11.61
CA ILE A 143 -39.54 16.52 -12.64
C ILE A 143 -38.11 16.14 -12.25
N GLY A 144 -37.73 16.42 -11.00
CA GLY A 144 -36.42 16.05 -10.45
C GLY A 144 -36.16 14.56 -10.55
N ALA A 145 -37.14 13.73 -10.20
CA ALA A 145 -37.07 12.27 -10.33
C ALA A 145 -36.80 11.82 -11.78
N PHE A 146 -37.53 12.37 -12.77
CA PHE A 146 -37.32 12.05 -14.18
C PHE A 146 -35.97 12.54 -14.74
N LEU A 147 -35.43 13.63 -14.20
CA LEU A 147 -34.14 14.19 -14.63
C LEU A 147 -32.94 13.51 -13.97
N THR A 148 -33.11 12.68 -12.94
CA THR A 148 -31.99 11.97 -12.29
C THR A 148 -31.21 11.05 -13.24
N LEU A 149 -31.88 10.20 -14.00
CA LEU A 149 -31.22 9.24 -14.90
C LEU A 149 -30.50 9.94 -16.08
N PRO A 150 -31.09 10.92 -16.78
CA PRO A 150 -30.40 11.70 -17.81
C PRO A 150 -29.18 12.45 -17.26
N THR A 151 -29.31 13.09 -16.10
CA THR A 151 -28.22 13.90 -15.52
C THR A 151 -27.10 13.04 -14.95
N THR A 152 -27.40 11.86 -14.38
CA THR A 152 -26.36 10.91 -13.95
C THR A 152 -25.66 10.25 -15.14
N TYR A 153 -26.39 9.93 -16.22
CA TYR A 153 -25.82 9.41 -17.45
C TYR A 153 -24.92 10.43 -18.17
N ALA A 154 -25.34 11.70 -18.25
CA ALA A 154 -24.58 12.77 -18.92
C ALA A 154 -23.48 13.40 -18.02
N GLY A 155 -23.75 13.58 -16.73
CA GLY A 155 -22.95 14.41 -15.81
C GLY A 155 -21.74 13.74 -15.18
N LEU A 156 -21.66 12.40 -15.14
CA LEU A 156 -20.46 11.69 -14.63
C LEU A 156 -19.42 11.37 -15.72
N ARG A 157 -19.74 11.60 -17.01
CA ARG A 157 -18.83 11.28 -18.12
C ARG A 157 -17.87 12.41 -18.50
N GLU A 158 -18.11 13.65 -18.04
CA GLU A 158 -17.35 14.83 -18.49
C GLU A 158 -16.49 15.51 -17.41
N ILE A 159 -16.89 15.50 -16.13
CA ILE A 159 -16.21 16.31 -15.10
C ILE A 159 -14.80 15.77 -14.76
N GLY A 160 -14.57 14.46 -14.90
CA GLY A 160 -13.24 13.86 -14.71
C GLY A 160 -12.29 14.02 -15.91
N LYS A 161 -12.78 14.21 -17.14
CA LYS A 161 -11.95 14.26 -18.36
C LYS A 161 -11.57 15.68 -18.80
N ARG A 162 -12.31 16.70 -18.37
CA ARG A 162 -11.96 18.10 -18.65
C ARG A 162 -10.66 18.54 -17.96
N ASN A 163 -10.42 18.08 -16.73
CA ASN A 163 -9.19 18.45 -16.00
C ASN A 163 -7.93 17.71 -16.48
N VAL A 164 -8.03 16.60 -17.21
CA VAL A 164 -6.85 15.88 -17.73
C VAL A 164 -6.39 16.43 -19.09
N LEU A 165 -7.32 16.96 -19.89
CA LEU A 165 -7.02 17.58 -21.18
C LEU A 165 -6.53 19.03 -21.06
N ALA A 166 -6.87 19.74 -19.97
CA ALA A 166 -6.41 21.10 -19.73
C ALA A 166 -4.91 21.21 -19.37
N PHE A 167 -4.32 20.17 -18.78
CA PHE A 167 -2.89 20.16 -18.40
C PHE A 167 -1.95 19.60 -19.47
N ASN A 168 -2.47 19.13 -20.61
CA ASN A 168 -1.65 18.56 -21.68
C ASN A 168 -1.50 19.48 -22.91
N LYS A 169 -1.91 20.74 -22.79
CA LYS A 169 -1.56 21.77 -23.79
C LYS A 169 -0.15 22.26 -23.48
N LYS A 170 0.85 21.50 -23.92
CA LYS A 170 2.25 21.94 -23.97
C LYS A 170 2.32 23.30 -24.67
N SER A 171 2.94 24.27 -23.99
CA SER A 171 3.64 25.38 -24.60
C SER A 171 4.79 24.89 -25.48
#